data_AF-A0A7Y9N1Q1-F1
#
_entry.id   AF-A0A7Y9N1Q1-F1
#
_cell.length_a   1.000
_cell.length_b   1.000
_cell.length_c   1.000
_cell.angle_alpha   90.00
_cell.angle_beta   90.00
_cell.angle_gamma   90.00
#
_symmetry.space_group_name_H-M   'P 1'
#
loop_
_entity.id
_entity.type
_entity.pdbx_description
1 polymer ?
#
loop_
_entity_poly.entity_id
_entity_poly.type
_entity_poly.pdbx_seq_one_letter_code
_entity_poly.pdbx_strand_id
1 'polypeptide(L)' 'MTAVAQMLGIGSPETIRTWIRREQVDAGDRPGVTTDATVEIKRLKRENAELRRANEILKAASAFFAAELDRPHKR' A
#
# COMPACT_ATOMS: atom_id res chain seq x y z
N MET A 1 27.85 12.82 15.88
CA MET A 1 26.61 13.23 15.17
C MET A 1 26.62 14.70 14.78
N THR A 2 26.86 15.65 15.70
CA THR A 2 26.88 17.10 15.35
C THR A 2 27.96 17.48 14.36
N ALA A 3 29.20 17.01 14.54
CA ALA A 3 30.28 17.25 13.58
C ALA A 3 29.97 16.68 12.19
N VAL A 4 29.40 15.47 12.13
CA VAL A 4 28.98 14.84 10.87
C VAL A 4 27.84 15.62 10.21
N ALA A 5 26.88 16.11 11.00
CA ALA A 5 25.79 16.94 10.50
C ALA A 5 26.31 18.26 9.90
N GLN A 6 27.24 18.93 10.56
CA GLN A 6 27.88 20.13 10.03
C GLN A 6 28.69 19.86 8.76
N MET A 7 29.45 18.76 8.73
CA MET A 7 30.23 18.36 7.56
C MET A 7 29.35 18.07 6.34
N LEU A 8 28.17 17.49 6.56
CA LEU A 8 27.19 17.17 5.50
C LEU A 8 26.21 18.31 5.21
N GLY A 9 26.33 19.47 5.87
CA GLY A 9 25.39 20.58 5.74
C GLY A 9 23.97 20.28 6.24
N ILE A 10 23.80 19.26 7.08
CA ILE A 10 22.52 18.85 7.63
C ILE A 10 22.23 19.69 8.89
N GLY A 11 21.12 20.44 8.85
CA GLY A 11 20.77 21.41 9.89
C GLY A 11 20.48 20.83 11.27
N SER A 12 20.22 19.52 11.39
CA SER A 12 20.03 18.86 12.68
C SER A 12 20.70 17.48 12.74
N PRO A 13 21.46 17.17 13.81
CA PRO A 13 21.96 15.82 14.08
C PRO A 13 20.84 14.78 14.23
N GLU A 14 19.61 15.21 14.53
CA GLU A 14 18.44 14.34 14.66
C GLU A 14 17.97 13.77 13.32
N THR A 15 18.17 14.50 12.22
CA THR A 15 17.88 14.00 10.87
C THR A 15 18.72 12.77 10.56
N ILE A 16 20.02 12.84 10.84
CA ILE A 16 20.94 11.70 10.67
C ILE A 16 20.53 10.54 11.59
N ARG A 17 20.14 10.81 12.85
CA ARG A 17 19.68 9.75 13.76
C ARG A 17 18.44 9.04 13.22
N THR A 18 17.56 9.77 12.57
CA THR A 18 16.34 9.22 11.97
C THR A 18 16.67 8.35 10.77
N TRP A 19 17.59 8.80 9.92
CA TRP A 19 18.05 8.00 8.77
C TRP A 19 18.76 6.73 9.18
N ILE A 20 19.67 6.79 10.15
CA ILE A 20 20.33 5.59 10.70
C ILE A 20 19.29 4.63 11.28
N ARG A 21 18.32 5.12 12.05
CA ARG A 21 17.26 4.25 12.60
C ARG A 21 16.43 3.58 11.51
N ARG A 22 16.18 4.29 10.39
CA ARG A 22 15.46 3.72 9.26
C ARG A 22 16.28 2.67 8.53
N GLU A 23 17.56 2.93 8.32
CA GLU A 23 18.48 1.97 7.72
C GLU A 23 18.62 0.71 8.59
N GLN A 24 18.73 0.83 9.91
CA GLN A 24 18.70 -0.32 10.83
C GLN A 24 17.41 -1.15 10.73
N VAL A 25 16.27 -0.51 10.47
CA VAL A 25 15.01 -1.24 10.24
C VAL A 25 15.05 -1.94 8.89
N ASP A 26 15.54 -1.26 7.85
CA ASP A 26 15.64 -1.82 6.49
C ASP A 26 16.66 -2.97 6.42
N ALA A 27 17.73 -2.93 7.22
CA ALA A 27 18.74 -3.99 7.36
C ALA A 27 18.29 -5.15 8.27
N GLY A 28 17.22 -4.97 9.05
CA GLY A 28 16.70 -5.98 9.97
C GLY A 28 17.37 -5.99 11.35
N ASP A 29 18.33 -5.10 11.61
CA ASP A 29 18.97 -4.92 12.92
C ASP A 29 18.01 -4.36 13.98
N ARG A 30 16.90 -3.75 13.55
CA ARG A 30 15.88 -3.17 14.42
C ARG A 30 14.48 -3.59 13.98
N PRO A 31 13.57 -3.93 14.92
CA PRO A 31 12.18 -4.17 14.56
C PRO A 31 11.52 -2.92 13.97
N GLY A 32 10.80 -3.11 12.88
CA GLY A 32 10.04 -2.07 12.20
C GLY A 32 9.51 -2.55 10.85
N VAL A 33 8.70 -1.72 10.19
CA VAL A 33 8.26 -1.97 8.81
C VAL A 33 9.32 -1.39 7.88
N THR A 34 9.89 -2.24 7.03
CA THR A 34 10.88 -1.79 6.05
C THR A 34 10.25 -0.85 5.02
N THR A 35 11.09 -0.06 4.38
CA THR A 35 10.72 0.83 3.29
C THR A 35 10.12 0.02 2.13
N ASP A 36 10.72 -1.13 1.80
CA ASP A 36 10.21 -2.05 0.77
C ASP A 36 8.83 -2.61 1.14
N ALA A 37 8.67 -3.13 2.36
CA ALA A 37 7.38 -3.63 2.84
C ALA A 37 6.29 -2.54 2.80
N THR A 38 6.64 -1.29 3.10
CA THR A 38 5.71 -0.16 3.01
C THR A 38 5.26 0.10 1.57
N VAL A 39 6.17 -0.02 0.60
CA VAL A 39 5.86 0.13 -0.83
C VAL A 39 4.94 -0.99 -1.28
N GLU A 40 5.26 -2.23 -0.93
CA GLU A 40 4.47 -3.40 -1.33
C GLU A 40 3.07 -3.38 -0.70
N ILE A 41 2.95 -3.03 0.59
CA ILE A 41 1.65 -2.85 1.24
C ILE A 41 0.79 -1.82 0.51
N LYS A 42 1.38 -0.71 0.03
CA LYS A 42 0.62 0.30 -0.75
C LYS A 42 0.19 -0.27 -2.10
N ARG A 43 1.07 -1.00 -2.80
CA ARG A 43 0.76 -1.66 -4.07
C ARG A 43 -0.40 -2.64 -3.92
N LEU A 44 -0.29 -3.54 -2.94
CA LEU A 44 -1.32 -4.54 -2.63
C LEU A 44 -2.65 -3.91 -2.21
N LYS A 45 -2.63 -2.84 -1.42
CA LYS A 45 -3.86 -2.12 -1.05
C LYS A 45 -4.57 -1.53 -2.27
N ARG A 46 -3.82 -1.00 -3.24
CA ARG A 46 -4.38 -0.47 -4.48
C ARG A 46 -4.98 -1.60 -5.33
N GLU A 47 -4.21 -2.67 -5.55
CA GLU A 47 -4.66 -3.83 -6.32
C GLU A 47 -5.91 -4.48 -5.70
N ASN A 48 -5.94 -4.64 -4.37
CA ASN A 48 -7.11 -5.19 -3.68
C ASN A 48 -8.35 -4.30 -3.84
N ALA A 49 -8.18 -2.98 -3.83
CA ALA A 49 -9.29 -2.05 -4.04
C ALA A 49 -9.83 -2.14 -5.47
N GLU A 50 -8.96 -2.28 -6.48
CA GLU A 50 -9.35 -2.46 -7.88
C GLU A 50 -10.06 -3.81 -8.09
N LEU A 51 -9.52 -4.90 -7.55
CA LEU A 51 -10.15 -6.22 -7.59
C LEU A 51 -11.51 -6.25 -6.92
N ARG A 52 -11.67 -5.57 -5.78
CA ARG A 52 -12.97 -5.44 -5.12
C ARG A 52 -13.97 -4.70 -6.00
N ARG A 53 -13.58 -3.59 -6.63
CA ARG A 53 -14.46 -2.86 -7.57
C ARG A 53 -14.88 -3.73 -8.75
N ALA A 54 -13.94 -4.45 -9.36
CA ALA A 54 -14.22 -5.37 -10.47
C ALA A 54 -15.20 -6.46 -10.05
N ASN A 55 -14.98 -7.09 -8.88
CA ASN A 55 -15.88 -8.10 -8.34
C ASN A 55 -17.30 -7.57 -8.12
N GLU A 56 -17.46 -6.35 -7.62
CA GLU A 56 -18.80 -5.77 -7.44
C GLU A 56 -19.52 -5.51 -8.77
N ILE A 57 -18.79 -5.08 -9.81
CA ILE A 57 -19.36 -4.95 -11.17
C ILE A 57 -19.82 -6.31 -11.70
N LEU A 58 -18.98 -7.34 -11.55
CA LEU A 58 -19.30 -8.70 -12.03
C LEU A 58 -20.50 -9.29 -11.29
N LYS A 59 -20.60 -9.09 -9.98
CA LYS A 59 -21.76 -9.49 -9.19
C LYS A 59 -23.03 -8.78 -9.64
N ALA A 60 -22.96 -7.46 -9.87
CA ALA A 60 -24.09 -6.68 -10.36
C ALA A 60 -24.56 -7.16 -11.74
N ALA A 61 -23.63 -7.40 -12.67
CA ALA A 61 -23.93 -7.96 -13.98
C ALA A 61 -24.57 -9.35 -13.88
N SER A 62 -24.02 -10.23 -13.03
CA SER A 62 -24.56 -11.58 -12.82
C SER A 62 -25.98 -11.54 -12.27
N ALA A 63 -26.24 -10.65 -11.30
CA ALA A 63 -27.58 -10.45 -10.75
C ALA A 63 -28.57 -9.91 -11.79
N PHE A 64 -28.13 -8.97 -12.64
CA PHE A 64 -28.94 -8.44 -13.73
C PHE A 64 -29.36 -9.54 -14.71
N PHE A 65 -28.41 -10.34 -15.21
CA PHE A 65 -28.72 -11.42 -16.16
C PHE A 65 -29.59 -12.52 -15.53
N ALA A 66 -29.34 -12.89 -14.27
CA ALA A 66 -30.19 -13.84 -13.57
C ALA A 66 -31.65 -13.36 -13.48
N ALA A 67 -31.87 -12.07 -13.21
CA ALA A 67 -33.21 -11.48 -13.16
C ALA A 67 -33.89 -11.39 -14.54
N GLU A 68 -33.12 -11.18 -15.61
CA GLU A 68 -33.64 -11.20 -16.98
C GLU A 68 -34.12 -12.61 -17.40
N LEU A 69 -33.37 -13.65 -17.04
CA LEU A 69 -33.72 -15.05 -17.31
C LEU A 69 -35.00 -15.50 -16.60
N ASP A 70 -35.27 -14.97 -15.40
CA ASP A 70 -36.46 -15.34 -14.60
C ASP A 70 -37.74 -14.62 -15.07
N ARG A 71 -37.63 -13.65 -16.00
CA ARG A 71 -38.79 -12.89 -16.47
C ARG A 71 -39.59 -13.70 -17.50
N PRO A 72 -40.87 -14.03 -17.24
CA PRO A 72 -41.68 -14.75 -18.22
C PRO A 72 -41.87 -13.90 -19.48
N HIS A 73 -41.48 -14.43 -20.65
CA HIS A 73 -41.82 -13.83 -21.92
C HIS A 73 -43.34 -13.89 -22.13
N LYS A 74 -44.00 -12.73 -22.06
CA LYS A 74 -45.36 -12.61 -22.58
C LYS A 74 -45.29 -12.77 -24.10
N ARG A 75 -45.80 -13.90 -24.59
CA ARG A 75 -46.18 -14.07 -25.99
C ARG A 75 -47.34 -13.14 -26.35
#